data_AF-A0A7S3USG5-F1
#
_entry.id   AF-A0A7S3USG5-F1
#
_cell.length_a   1.000
_cell.length_b   1.000
_cell.length_c   1.000
_cell.angle_alpha   90.00
_cell.angle_beta   90.00
_cell.angle_gamma   90.00
#
_symmetry.space_group_name_H-M   'P 1'
#
loop_
_entity.id
_entity.type
_entity.pdbx_description
1 polymer ?
#
loop_
_entity_poly.entity_id
_entity_poly.type
_entity_poly.pdbx_seq_one_letter_code
_entity_poly.pdbx_strand_id
1 'polypeptide(L)'
;HRTARPTLVLDLDETLVHCTARPGARADLTFPVRLGGAGADEERTAVVRARKRPHLDAFLRAVGRRWEVVVFTAARPAYARALLDRLDPGGQLVEHRLFRGACLPVGRLFLKDLALLGRDLRRTVLVDDAPHAYALQPDNGVPILGWRGERADDDELRKLLPFLDGLAGAEDVRPVVRRQFGTRRLVEGAA
;
A
#
# COMPACT_ATOMS: atom_id res chain seq x y z
N HIS A 1 -24.24 -4.44 19.03
CA HIS A 1 -22.77 -4.50 18.92
C HIS A 1 -22.35 -4.03 17.54
N ARG A 2 -21.59 -2.92 17.42
CA ARG A 2 -20.92 -2.60 16.15
C ARG A 2 -19.80 -3.63 15.97
N THR A 3 -19.88 -4.42 14.90
CA THR A 3 -18.76 -5.24 14.45
C THR A 3 -17.56 -4.32 14.15
N ALA A 4 -16.35 -4.76 14.46
CA ALA A 4 -15.14 -4.01 14.12
C ALA A 4 -15.07 -3.77 12.60
N ARG A 5 -14.51 -2.62 12.18
CA ARG A 5 -14.29 -2.36 10.75
C ARG A 5 -13.37 -3.45 10.17
N PRO A 6 -13.60 -3.93 8.94
CA PRO A 6 -12.65 -4.78 8.24
C PRO A 6 -11.34 -4.03 7.98
N THR A 7 -10.24 -4.75 7.77
CA THR A 7 -8.89 -4.19 7.60
C THR A 7 -8.55 -4.05 6.12
N LEU A 8 -8.17 -2.84 5.69
CA LEU A 8 -7.64 -2.56 4.37
C LEU A 8 -6.16 -2.22 4.49
N VAL A 9 -5.33 -3.11 3.97
CA VAL A 9 -3.89 -2.95 3.86
C VAL A 9 -3.58 -2.33 2.50
N LEU A 10 -2.83 -1.24 2.48
CA LEU A 10 -2.44 -0.50 1.28
C LEU A 10 -0.92 -0.50 1.15
N ASP A 11 -0.41 -0.85 -0.02
CA ASP A 11 0.95 -0.47 -0.40
C ASP A 11 1.07 1.05 -0.61
N LEU A 12 2.30 1.56 -0.78
CA LEU A 12 2.61 2.97 -0.88
C LEU A 12 3.18 3.34 -2.25
N ASP A 13 4.34 2.80 -2.60
CA ASP A 13 5.09 3.18 -3.80
C ASP A 13 4.49 2.48 -5.01
N GLU A 14 4.23 3.21 -6.08
CA GLU A 14 3.59 2.72 -7.31
C GLU A 14 2.12 2.29 -7.14
N THR A 15 1.64 2.17 -5.90
CA THR A 15 0.22 2.03 -5.56
C THR A 15 -0.47 3.36 -5.25
N LEU A 16 -0.03 4.12 -4.23
CA LEU A 16 -0.66 5.40 -3.80
C LEU A 16 0.10 6.63 -4.29
N VAL A 17 1.42 6.51 -4.44
CA VAL A 17 2.32 7.60 -4.84
C VAL A 17 3.40 7.12 -5.79
N HIS A 18 4.07 8.05 -6.44
CA HIS A 18 5.35 7.79 -7.10
C HIS A 18 6.41 8.75 -6.56
N CYS A 19 7.52 8.20 -6.08
CA CYS A 19 8.61 8.98 -5.50
C CYS A 19 9.91 8.84 -6.28
N THR A 20 10.64 9.96 -6.43
CA THR A 20 11.94 9.99 -7.09
C THR A 20 12.89 10.97 -6.40
N ALA A 21 14.19 10.68 -6.46
CA ALA A 21 15.24 11.61 -6.03
C ALA A 21 15.73 12.53 -7.18
N ARG A 22 15.22 12.34 -8.41
CA ARG A 22 15.69 13.08 -9.60
C ARG A 22 15.44 14.58 -9.44
N PRO A 23 16.47 15.44 -9.57
CA PRO A 23 16.31 16.89 -9.61
C PRO A 23 15.37 17.33 -10.74
N GLY A 24 14.53 18.34 -10.49
CA GLY A 24 13.61 18.91 -11.48
C GLY A 24 12.39 18.04 -11.83
N ALA A 25 12.21 16.87 -11.21
CA ALA A 25 10.99 16.09 -11.38
C ALA A 25 9.75 16.86 -10.86
N ARG A 26 8.63 16.77 -11.59
CA ARG A 26 7.34 17.28 -11.10
C ARG A 26 6.94 16.54 -9.82
N ALA A 27 6.47 17.27 -8.82
CA ALA A 27 6.09 16.71 -7.53
C ALA A 27 4.95 17.51 -6.90
N ASP A 28 4.10 16.83 -6.14
CA ASP A 28 3.11 17.44 -5.26
C ASP A 28 3.70 17.69 -3.87
N LEU A 29 4.67 16.85 -3.46
CA LEU A 29 5.41 16.98 -2.21
C LEU A 29 6.90 16.89 -2.48
N THR A 30 7.68 17.76 -1.83
CA THR A 30 9.14 17.68 -1.83
C THR A 30 9.65 17.70 -0.39
N PHE A 31 10.51 16.75 -0.02
CA PHE A 31 10.99 16.64 1.35
C PHE A 31 12.35 15.96 1.46
N PRO A 32 13.16 16.34 2.45
CA PRO A 32 14.41 15.66 2.74
C PRO A 32 14.14 14.33 3.45
N VAL A 33 14.90 13.30 3.10
CA VAL A 33 14.97 12.03 3.81
C VAL A 33 16.41 11.76 4.17
N ARG A 34 16.67 11.52 5.46
CA ARG A 34 17.98 11.08 5.93
C ARG A 34 18.15 9.60 5.64
N LEU A 35 19.16 9.27 4.85
CA LEU A 35 19.48 7.90 4.49
C LEU A 35 20.52 7.38 5.47
N GLY A 36 20.15 6.37 6.26
CA GLY A 36 21.13 5.63 7.07
C GLY A 36 22.06 4.83 6.16
N GLY A 37 23.37 5.03 6.33
CA GLY A 37 24.42 4.17 5.79
C GLY A 37 24.59 2.91 6.65
N ALA A 38 25.19 1.86 6.08
CA ALA A 38 25.52 0.63 6.80
C ALA A 38 26.88 0.72 7.55
N GLY A 39 27.39 1.93 7.77
CA GLY A 39 28.71 2.18 8.37
C GLY A 39 28.86 3.62 8.87
N ALA A 40 30.04 3.93 9.44
CA ALA A 40 30.33 5.15 10.18
C ALA A 40 30.54 6.44 9.36
N ASP A 41 30.36 6.43 8.04
CA ASP A 41 30.62 7.61 7.20
C ASP A 41 29.35 8.16 6.52
N GLU A 42 29.05 9.40 6.92
CA GLU A 42 28.11 10.40 6.40
C GLU A 42 26.62 10.01 6.27
N GLU A 43 25.82 10.58 7.18
CA GLU A 43 24.36 10.67 7.05
C GLU A 43 24.00 11.49 5.80
N ARG A 44 23.73 10.80 4.69
CA ARG A 44 23.38 11.45 3.42
C ARG A 44 21.91 11.83 3.41
N THR A 45 21.62 13.11 3.18
CA THR A 45 20.24 13.57 2.96
C THR A 45 19.92 13.53 1.47
N ALA A 46 18.86 12.82 1.09
CA ALA A 46 18.31 12.85 -0.26
C ALA A 46 17.02 13.67 -0.29
N VAL A 47 16.84 14.51 -1.31
CA VAL A 47 15.58 15.22 -1.54
C VAL A 47 14.66 14.32 -2.35
N VAL A 48 13.58 13.88 -1.70
CA VAL A 48 12.53 13.07 -2.31
C VAL A 48 11.45 13.99 -2.88
N ARG A 49 11.02 13.68 -4.10
CA ARG A 49 9.92 14.32 -4.81
C ARG A 49 8.84 13.28 -5.01
N ALA A 50 7.69 13.48 -4.38
CA ALA A 50 6.55 12.59 -4.46
C ALA A 50 5.45 13.20 -5.33
N ARG A 51 4.88 12.39 -6.22
CA ARG A 51 3.57 12.67 -6.81
C ARG A 51 2.52 11.79 -6.18
N LYS A 52 1.34 12.37 -5.96
CA LYS A 52 0.16 11.68 -5.47
C LYS A 52 -0.55 11.08 -6.67
N ARG A 53 -0.89 9.79 -6.59
CA ARG A 53 -1.72 9.18 -7.61
C ARG A 53 -3.06 9.93 -7.67
N PRO A 54 -3.63 10.18 -8.87
CA PRO A 54 -4.91 10.86 -8.97
C PRO A 54 -5.95 10.22 -8.06
N HIS A 55 -6.81 11.06 -7.47
CA HIS A 55 -7.85 10.68 -6.52
C HIS A 55 -7.37 10.19 -5.13
N LEU A 56 -6.06 10.19 -4.82
CA LEU A 56 -5.53 9.70 -3.53
C LEU A 56 -6.25 10.25 -2.29
N ASP A 57 -6.44 11.56 -2.20
CA ASP A 57 -7.07 12.17 -1.01
C ASP A 57 -8.54 11.78 -0.86
N ALA A 58 -9.27 11.70 -1.98
CA ALA A 58 -10.66 11.26 -1.98
C ALA A 58 -10.75 9.77 -1.63
N PHE A 59 -9.82 8.96 -2.16
CA PHE A 59 -9.71 7.54 -1.89
C PHE A 59 -9.49 7.26 -0.41
N LEU A 60 -8.46 7.85 0.22
CA LEU A 60 -8.14 7.64 1.64
C LEU A 60 -9.30 8.05 2.55
N ARG A 61 -9.95 9.19 2.28
CA ARG A 61 -11.13 9.62 3.05
C ARG A 61 -12.31 8.68 2.89
N ALA A 62 -12.54 8.13 1.69
CA ALA A 62 -13.63 7.22 1.43
C ALA A 62 -13.42 5.87 2.13
N VAL A 63 -12.22 5.28 1.99
CA VAL A 63 -11.93 3.98 2.62
C VAL A 63 -11.85 4.09 4.14
N GLY A 64 -11.30 5.18 4.70
CA GLY A 64 -11.22 5.38 6.15
C GLY A 64 -12.58 5.40 6.86
N ARG A 65 -13.68 5.72 6.17
CA ARG A 65 -15.03 5.63 6.76
C ARG A 65 -15.51 4.20 7.00
N ARG A 66 -14.99 3.25 6.22
CA ARG A 66 -15.51 1.87 6.10
C ARG A 66 -14.52 0.83 6.60
N TRP A 67 -13.24 1.13 6.51
CA TRP A 67 -12.12 0.23 6.77
C TRP A 67 -11.24 0.74 7.90
N GLU A 68 -10.64 -0.19 8.64
CA GLU A 68 -9.41 0.07 9.37
C GLU A 68 -8.27 0.14 8.35
N VAL A 69 -7.59 1.28 8.23
CA VAL A 69 -6.58 1.50 7.18
C VAL A 69 -5.18 1.26 7.72
N VAL A 70 -4.48 0.31 7.11
CA VAL A 70 -3.10 -0.04 7.40
C VAL A 70 -2.26 0.26 6.16
N VAL A 71 -1.22 1.08 6.29
CA VAL A 71 -0.18 1.16 5.25
C VAL A 71 0.87 0.10 5.55
N PHE A 72 1.13 -0.80 4.61
CA PHE A 72 2.18 -1.81 4.72
C PHE A 72 3.06 -1.73 3.48
N THR A 73 4.28 -1.25 3.63
CA THR A 73 5.21 -0.99 2.51
C THR A 73 6.55 -1.70 2.69
N ALA A 74 7.16 -2.13 1.58
CA ALA A 74 8.54 -2.61 1.54
C ALA A 74 9.58 -1.46 1.63
N ALA A 75 9.14 -0.21 1.80
CA ALA A 75 10.01 0.94 2.02
C ALA A 75 10.66 0.97 3.43
N ARG A 76 11.82 1.62 3.51
CA ARG A 76 12.50 1.87 4.81
C ARG A 76 11.73 2.91 5.63
N PRO A 77 11.72 2.81 6.98
CA PRO A 77 10.98 3.72 7.84
C PRO A 77 11.30 5.20 7.62
N ALA A 78 12.58 5.56 7.42
CA ALA A 78 12.99 6.96 7.25
C ALA A 78 12.27 7.67 6.09
N TYR A 79 12.08 6.97 4.97
CA TYR A 79 11.36 7.50 3.82
C TYR A 79 9.84 7.42 4.02
N ALA A 80 9.32 6.24 4.36
CA ALA A 80 7.87 6.02 4.43
C ALA A 80 7.20 6.85 5.53
N ARG A 81 7.84 7.05 6.69
CA ARG A 81 7.33 7.95 7.74
C ARG A 81 7.26 9.39 7.24
N ALA A 82 8.36 9.91 6.68
CA ALA A 82 8.43 11.29 6.19
C ALA A 82 7.37 11.59 5.10
N LEU A 83 7.05 10.61 4.27
CA LEU A 83 5.98 10.70 3.29
C LEU A 83 4.59 10.65 3.94
N LEU A 84 4.32 9.65 4.80
CA LEU A 84 3.03 9.49 5.45
C LEU A 84 2.67 10.67 6.37
N ASP A 85 3.65 11.28 7.03
CA ASP A 85 3.45 12.48 7.84
C ASP A 85 2.99 13.69 7.00
N ARG A 86 3.24 13.67 5.68
CA ARG A 86 2.79 14.71 4.74
C ARG A 86 1.50 14.35 4.03
N LEU A 87 1.25 13.05 3.80
CA LEU A 87 -0.01 12.57 3.22
C LEU A 87 -1.16 12.60 4.22
N ASP A 88 -0.87 12.30 5.49
CA ASP A 88 -1.83 12.28 6.59
C ASP A 88 -1.27 13.06 7.80
N PRO A 89 -1.14 14.39 7.70
CA PRO A 89 -0.57 15.22 8.76
C PRO A 89 -1.41 15.24 10.04
N GLY A 90 -2.71 14.96 9.93
CA GLY A 90 -3.62 14.85 11.07
C GLY A 90 -3.61 13.48 11.74
N GLY A 91 -2.99 12.46 11.12
CA GLY A 91 -3.02 11.08 11.60
C GLY A 91 -4.43 10.47 11.66
N GLN A 92 -5.33 10.92 10.79
CA GLN A 92 -6.75 10.54 10.81
C GLN A 92 -7.11 9.54 9.70
N LEU A 93 -6.23 9.34 8.72
CA LEU A 93 -6.51 8.52 7.54
C LEU A 93 -5.85 7.14 7.64
N VAL A 94 -4.68 7.04 8.28
CA VAL A 94 -3.90 5.80 8.40
C VAL A 94 -3.70 5.45 9.87
N GLU A 95 -4.26 4.32 10.30
CA GLU A 95 -4.28 3.91 11.71
C GLU A 95 -3.04 3.08 12.09
N HIS A 96 -2.52 2.30 11.14
CA HIS A 96 -1.29 1.52 11.34
C HIS A 96 -0.32 1.67 10.18
N ARG A 97 0.98 1.70 10.50
CA ARG A 97 2.07 1.91 9.53
C ARG A 97 3.13 0.82 9.71
N LEU A 98 3.22 -0.09 8.74
CA LEU A 98 4.18 -1.18 8.68
C LEU A 98 5.18 -0.92 7.55
N PHE A 99 6.46 -1.10 7.86
CA PHE A 99 7.57 -0.81 6.95
C PHE A 99 8.32 -2.09 6.60
N ARG A 100 9.40 -1.97 5.81
CA ARG A 100 10.23 -3.10 5.35
C ARG A 100 10.56 -4.15 6.41
N GLY A 101 10.84 -3.73 7.65
CA GLY A 101 11.19 -4.66 8.74
C GLY A 101 10.07 -5.62 9.15
N ALA A 102 8.82 -5.34 8.76
CA ALA A 102 7.67 -6.21 8.97
C ALA A 102 7.44 -7.17 7.78
N CYS A 103 8.12 -6.98 6.65
CA CYS A 103 8.04 -7.89 5.51
C CYS A 103 8.85 -9.17 5.76
N LEU A 104 8.44 -10.27 5.12
CA LEU A 104 9.24 -11.48 5.01
C LEU A 104 10.18 -11.35 3.79
N PRO A 105 11.51 -11.27 3.97
CA PRO A 105 12.44 -11.22 2.85
C PRO A 105 12.60 -12.61 2.21
N VAL A 106 12.37 -12.70 0.90
CA VAL A 106 12.62 -13.90 0.09
C VAL A 106 13.51 -13.51 -1.09
N GLY A 107 14.82 -13.77 -0.96
CA GLY A 107 15.81 -13.29 -1.92
C GLY A 107 15.82 -11.76 -1.99
N ARG A 108 15.41 -11.20 -3.14
CA ARG A 108 15.29 -9.74 -3.36
C ARG A 108 13.87 -9.21 -3.17
N LEU A 109 12.90 -10.09 -2.91
CA LEU A 109 11.49 -9.76 -2.76
C LEU A 109 11.12 -9.56 -1.30
N PHE A 110 10.09 -8.77 -1.06
CA PHE A 110 9.53 -8.52 0.26
C PHE A 110 8.05 -8.92 0.26
N LEU A 111 7.75 -10.02 0.91
CA LEU A 111 6.38 -10.54 1.04
C LEU A 111 5.72 -9.93 2.28
N LYS A 112 4.41 -9.71 2.20
CA LYS A 112 3.59 -9.14 3.27
C LYS A 112 2.70 -10.24 3.84
N ASP A 113 3.14 -10.86 4.93
CA ASP A 113 2.37 -11.91 5.58
C ASP A 113 1.21 -11.30 6.39
N LEU A 114 0.00 -11.40 5.84
CA LEU A 114 -1.20 -10.86 6.48
C LEU A 114 -1.60 -11.66 7.74
N ALA A 115 -1.15 -12.90 7.88
CA ALA A 115 -1.44 -13.71 9.06
C ALA A 115 -0.78 -13.14 10.34
N LEU A 116 0.29 -12.36 10.18
CA LEU A 116 1.02 -11.74 11.29
C LEU A 116 0.37 -10.44 11.80
N LEU A 117 -0.70 -9.96 11.15
CA LEU A 117 -1.37 -8.71 11.54
C LEU A 117 -2.27 -8.84 12.78
N GLY A 118 -2.60 -10.08 13.20
CA GLY A 118 -3.59 -10.30 14.26
C GLY A 118 -4.98 -9.79 13.85
N ARG A 119 -5.35 -9.96 12.58
CA ARG A 119 -6.65 -9.60 12.01
C ARG A 119 -7.28 -10.83 11.35
N ASP A 120 -8.61 -10.90 11.33
CA ASP A 120 -9.31 -11.98 10.64
C ASP A 120 -9.09 -11.86 9.13
N LEU A 121 -8.46 -12.86 8.51
CA LEU A 121 -8.22 -12.88 7.06
C LEU A 121 -9.52 -12.90 6.25
N ARG A 122 -10.66 -13.31 6.82
CA ARG A 122 -11.97 -13.17 6.16
C ARG A 122 -12.38 -11.70 5.98
N ARG A 123 -11.81 -10.82 6.79
CA ARG A 123 -12.13 -9.38 6.86
C ARG A 123 -10.92 -8.50 6.55
N THR A 124 -9.89 -9.03 5.90
CA THR A 124 -8.65 -8.32 5.57
C THR A 124 -8.40 -8.32 4.06
N VAL A 125 -8.07 -7.17 3.48
CA VAL A 125 -7.75 -7.03 2.04
C VAL A 125 -6.41 -6.31 1.91
N LEU A 126 -5.55 -6.74 0.98
CA LEU A 126 -4.30 -6.04 0.62
C LEU A 126 -4.39 -5.55 -0.82
N VAL A 127 -4.24 -4.23 -1.03
CA VAL A 127 -4.09 -3.62 -2.36
C VAL A 127 -2.62 -3.34 -2.61
N ASP A 128 -2.09 -3.89 -3.70
CA ASP A 128 -0.68 -3.83 -4.05
C ASP A 128 -0.50 -3.97 -5.56
N ASP A 129 0.43 -3.24 -6.15
CA ASP A 129 0.77 -3.35 -7.57
C ASP A 129 1.72 -4.52 -7.86
N ALA A 130 2.37 -5.08 -6.84
CA ALA A 130 3.29 -6.18 -6.96
C ALA A 130 2.66 -7.52 -6.51
N PRO A 131 2.38 -8.46 -7.45
CA PRO A 131 1.70 -9.71 -7.10
C PRO A 131 2.42 -10.58 -6.06
N HIS A 132 3.75 -10.50 -6.00
CA HIS A 132 4.53 -11.24 -5.02
C HIS A 132 4.29 -10.76 -3.59
N ALA A 133 3.88 -9.51 -3.37
CA ALA A 133 3.69 -8.94 -2.04
C ALA A 133 2.62 -9.69 -1.25
N TYR A 134 1.57 -10.18 -1.91
CA TYR A 134 0.47 -10.93 -1.30
C TYR A 134 0.51 -12.43 -1.63
N ALA A 135 1.66 -12.96 -2.06
CA ALA A 135 1.80 -14.36 -2.47
C ALA A 135 1.45 -15.38 -1.35
N LEU A 136 1.58 -15.01 -0.08
CA LEU A 136 1.23 -15.87 1.06
C LEU A 136 -0.29 -15.96 1.30
N GLN A 137 -1.05 -14.94 0.86
CA GLN A 137 -2.50 -14.89 0.96
C GLN A 137 -3.11 -14.35 -0.35
N PRO A 138 -3.02 -15.09 -1.47
CA PRO A 138 -3.38 -14.60 -2.79
C PRO A 138 -4.88 -14.28 -2.92
N ASP A 139 -5.74 -14.95 -2.15
CA ASP A 139 -7.19 -14.67 -2.14
C ASP A 139 -7.53 -13.41 -1.30
N ASN A 140 -6.56 -12.78 -0.65
CA ASN A 140 -6.71 -11.49 0.04
C ASN A 140 -6.13 -10.32 -0.77
N GLY A 141 -5.39 -10.61 -1.84
CA GLY A 141 -4.71 -9.62 -2.68
C GLY A 141 -5.62 -9.07 -3.78
N VAL A 142 -5.74 -7.74 -3.82
CA VAL A 142 -6.41 -6.99 -4.88
C VAL A 142 -5.31 -6.32 -5.72
N PRO A 143 -5.05 -6.80 -6.95
CA PRO A 143 -4.06 -6.18 -7.81
C PRO A 143 -4.52 -4.77 -8.21
N ILE A 144 -3.57 -3.85 -8.29
CA ILE A 144 -3.76 -2.54 -8.90
C ILE A 144 -2.65 -2.31 -9.93
N LEU A 145 -2.92 -1.56 -11.00
CA LEU A 145 -1.85 -1.20 -11.93
C LEU A 145 -0.85 -0.27 -11.25
N GLY A 146 0.44 -0.55 -11.40
CA GLY A 146 1.50 0.32 -10.92
C GLY A 146 1.47 1.68 -11.62
N TRP A 147 1.77 2.75 -10.88
CA TRP A 147 1.72 4.12 -11.37
C TRP A 147 3.02 4.87 -11.05
N ARG A 148 3.72 5.36 -12.08
CA ARG A 148 4.97 6.13 -11.95
C ARG A 148 4.75 7.63 -12.22
N GLY A 149 3.48 8.05 -12.24
CA GLY A 149 3.02 9.41 -12.49
C GLY A 149 3.10 9.91 -13.93
N GLU A 150 3.31 9.01 -14.86
CA GLU A 150 3.28 9.27 -16.29
C GLU A 150 1.87 9.61 -16.81
N ARG A 151 0.81 9.10 -16.15
CA ARG A 151 -0.59 9.29 -16.55
C ARG A 151 -1.32 10.22 -15.56
N ALA A 152 -1.67 11.41 -16.03
CA ALA A 152 -2.48 12.36 -15.26
C ALA A 152 -3.98 11.98 -15.24
N ASP A 153 -4.40 11.19 -16.23
CA ASP A 153 -5.73 10.60 -16.38
C ASP A 153 -5.87 9.21 -15.71
N ASP A 154 -4.86 8.79 -14.92
CA ASP A 154 -4.97 7.60 -14.08
C ASP A 154 -6.18 7.72 -13.15
N ASP A 155 -6.91 6.62 -13.01
CA ASP A 155 -8.19 6.62 -12.32
C ASP A 155 -8.41 5.34 -11.51
N GLU A 156 -7.33 4.57 -11.30
CA GLU A 156 -7.40 3.23 -10.71
C GLU A 156 -7.86 3.28 -9.25
N LEU A 157 -7.41 4.26 -8.46
CA LEU A 157 -7.89 4.43 -7.09
C LEU A 157 -9.39 4.70 -7.04
N ARG A 158 -9.93 5.50 -7.97
CA ARG A 158 -11.38 5.76 -8.05
C ARG A 158 -12.14 4.51 -8.44
N LYS A 159 -11.66 3.76 -9.44
CA LYS A 159 -12.27 2.50 -9.91
C LYS A 159 -12.29 1.41 -8.83
N LEU A 160 -11.33 1.42 -7.91
CA LEU A 160 -11.31 0.48 -6.79
C LEU A 160 -12.40 0.74 -5.74
N LEU A 161 -12.86 1.99 -5.59
CA LEU A 161 -13.78 2.35 -4.49
C LEU A 161 -15.06 1.50 -4.47
N PRO A 162 -15.81 1.31 -5.57
CA PRO A 162 -17.03 0.49 -5.53
C PRO A 162 -16.76 -0.97 -5.15
N PHE A 163 -15.63 -1.52 -5.58
CA PHE A 163 -15.25 -2.89 -5.26
C PHE A 163 -14.88 -3.05 -3.77
N LEU A 164 -14.06 -2.15 -3.23
CA LEU A 164 -13.73 -2.11 -1.81
C LEU A 164 -14.97 -1.83 -0.95
N ASP A 165 -15.91 -1.02 -1.44
CA ASP A 165 -17.18 -0.81 -0.76
C ASP A 165 -17.98 -2.12 -0.65
N GLY A 166 -18.10 -2.87 -1.75
CA GLY A 166 -18.74 -4.20 -1.74
C GLY A 166 -18.06 -5.17 -0.75
N LEU A 167 -16.73 -5.23 -0.74
CA LEU A 167 -15.97 -6.11 0.17
C LEU A 167 -16.15 -5.75 1.65
N ALA A 168 -16.30 -4.46 1.98
CA ALA A 168 -16.45 -4.04 3.37
C ALA A 168 -17.74 -4.58 4.04
N GLY A 169 -18.74 -4.94 3.23
CA GLY A 169 -19.99 -5.58 3.69
C GLY A 169 -19.97 -7.11 3.67
N ALA A 170 -18.93 -7.74 3.11
CA ALA A 170 -18.84 -9.19 3.01
C ALA A 170 -18.49 -9.85 4.35
N GLU A 171 -19.03 -11.04 4.59
CA GLU A 171 -18.62 -11.88 5.72
C GLU A 171 -17.20 -12.42 5.52
N ASP A 172 -16.90 -12.85 4.30
CA ASP A 172 -15.57 -13.29 3.86
C ASP A 172 -15.23 -12.67 2.51
N VAL A 173 -14.17 -11.87 2.46
CA VAL A 173 -13.70 -11.20 1.25
C VAL A 173 -13.06 -12.17 0.25
N ARG A 174 -12.50 -13.29 0.72
CA ARG A 174 -11.61 -14.15 -0.06
C ARG A 174 -12.29 -14.82 -1.26
N PRO A 175 -13.51 -15.37 -1.15
CA PRO A 175 -14.22 -15.91 -2.31
C PRO A 175 -14.54 -14.86 -3.38
N VAL A 176 -14.78 -13.61 -2.97
CA VAL A 176 -15.07 -12.49 -3.89
C VAL A 176 -13.82 -12.07 -4.64
N VAL A 177 -12.72 -11.82 -3.92
CA VAL A 177 -11.41 -11.47 -4.48
C VAL A 177 -10.92 -12.58 -5.42
N ARG A 178 -10.97 -13.83 -4.98
CA ARG A 178 -10.58 -15.00 -5.79
C ARG A 178 -11.37 -15.09 -7.10
N ARG A 179 -12.69 -14.88 -7.05
CA ARG A 179 -13.55 -14.91 -8.25
C ARG A 179 -13.22 -13.75 -9.20
N GLN A 180 -12.92 -12.58 -8.67
CA GLN A 180 -12.67 -11.38 -9.47
C GLN A 180 -11.30 -11.42 -10.16
N PHE A 181 -10.24 -11.84 -9.46
CA PHE A 181 -8.86 -11.70 -9.95
C PHE A 181 -8.14 -13.03 -10.21
N GLY A 182 -8.56 -14.12 -9.57
CA GLY A 182 -7.98 -15.45 -9.79
C GLY A 182 -6.47 -15.55 -9.52
N THR A 183 -5.88 -14.62 -8.77
CA THR A 183 -4.41 -14.47 -8.70
C THR A 183 -3.70 -15.69 -8.15
N ARG A 184 -4.34 -16.49 -7.29
CA ARG A 184 -3.81 -17.80 -6.86
C ARG A 184 -3.40 -18.68 -8.05
N ARG A 185 -4.21 -18.74 -9.12
CA ARG A 185 -3.90 -19.54 -10.32
C ARG A 185 -2.67 -19.03 -11.07
N LEU A 186 -2.43 -17.71 -11.02
CA LEU A 186 -1.26 -17.09 -11.66
C LEU A 186 0.02 -17.35 -10.86
N VAL A 187 -0.09 -17.39 -9.52
CA VAL A 187 1.04 -17.70 -8.63
C VAL A 187 1.39 -19.19 -8.70
N GLU A 188 0.40 -20.08 -8.68
CA GLU A 188 0.59 -21.54 -8.74
C GLU A 188 1.06 -22.03 -10.12
N GLY A 189 0.69 -21.35 -11.20
CA GLY A 189 1.15 -21.70 -12.56
C GLY A 189 2.55 -21.20 -12.92
N ALA A 190 3.19 -20.42 -12.04
CA ALA A 190 4.54 -19.89 -12.22
C ALA A 190 5.61 -20.66 -11.40
N ALA A 191 5.18 -21.64 -10.59
CA ALA A 191 6.03 -22.55 -9.83
C ALA A 191 6.21 -23.88 -10.58
#